data_AF-A0A0Q8L2G0-F1
#
_entry.id   AF-A0A0Q8L2G0-F1
#
_cell.length_a   1.000
_cell.length_b   1.000
_cell.length_c   1.000
_cell.angle_alpha   90.00
_cell.angle_beta   90.00
_cell.angle_gamma   90.00
#
_symmetry.space_group_name_H-M   'P 1'
#
loop_
_entity.id
_entity.type
_entity.pdbx_description
1 polymer ?
#
loop_
_entity_poly.entity_id
_entity_poly.type
_entity_poly.pdbx_seq_one_letter_code
_entity_poly.pdbx_strand_id
1 'polypeptide(L)'
;MNGKQRNKPTIVVDGMPLSRVLDEKMIRWVVHGFYEEIRRDHLLGPIFNAAIPPEAWPGHLAKMCDFWSATLLRTSRYEGRPLPPHLTISGLGEAHFRRWLALFRATVKRVCPPETAALFMARALRIAHSFRLAVAFNRGEDTIHVKPILEESLYSDRASE
;
A
#
# COMPACT_ATOMS: atom_id res chain seq x y z
N MET A 1 -17.43 26.71 28.50
CA MET A 1 -17.69 25.98 27.24
C MET A 1 -16.85 24.70 27.27
N ASN A 2 -17.41 23.58 27.74
CA ASN A 2 -16.66 22.32 27.86
C ASN A 2 -16.80 21.51 26.58
N GLY A 3 -15.75 21.51 25.76
CA GLY A 3 -15.62 20.60 24.62
C GLY A 3 -15.51 19.17 25.13
N LYS A 4 -16.57 18.38 24.97
CA LYS A 4 -16.53 16.93 25.20
C LYS A 4 -15.46 16.34 24.29
N GLN A 5 -14.33 15.95 24.86
CA GLN A 5 -13.33 15.09 24.23
C GLN A 5 -14.06 13.82 23.79
N ARG A 6 -14.41 13.72 22.50
CA ARG A 6 -15.01 12.50 21.96
C ARG A 6 -13.98 11.38 22.09
N ASN A 7 -14.24 10.44 22.99
CA ASN A 7 -13.40 9.26 23.16
C ASN A 7 -13.37 8.53 21.82
N LYS A 8 -12.21 8.49 21.15
CA LYS A 8 -12.09 7.84 19.85
C LYS A 8 -12.32 6.34 20.07
N PRO A 9 -13.28 5.71 19.37
CA PRO A 9 -13.52 4.28 19.54
C PRO A 9 -12.23 3.52 19.24
N THR A 10 -11.78 2.71 20.20
CA THR A 10 -10.60 1.85 20.04
C THR A 10 -11.00 0.74 19.08
N ILE A 11 -10.35 0.67 17.92
CA ILE A 11 -10.57 -0.42 16.96
C ILE A 11 -9.99 -1.68 17.57
N VAL A 12 -10.77 -2.75 17.61
CA VAL A 12 -10.37 -4.05 18.13
C VAL A 12 -10.25 -5.03 16.96
N VAL A 13 -9.12 -5.73 16.88
CA VAL A 13 -8.87 -6.85 15.96
C VAL A 13 -8.64 -8.08 16.84
N ASP A 14 -9.45 -9.13 16.67
CA ASP A 14 -9.40 -10.37 17.45
C ASP A 14 -9.37 -10.16 18.97
N GLY A 15 -10.17 -9.22 19.47
CA GLY A 15 -10.24 -8.88 20.90
C GLY A 15 -9.12 -7.96 21.41
N MET A 16 -8.13 -7.63 20.57
CA MET A 16 -7.01 -6.75 20.92
C MET A 16 -7.16 -5.36 20.31
N PRO A 17 -6.86 -4.27 21.06
CA PRO A 17 -6.74 -2.94 20.49
C PRO A 17 -5.76 -2.95 19.31
N LEU A 18 -6.13 -2.33 18.20
CA LEU A 18 -5.30 -2.27 16.99
C LEU A 18 -3.90 -1.73 17.28
N SER A 19 -3.77 -0.78 18.21
CA SER A 19 -2.48 -0.21 18.65
C SER A 19 -1.55 -1.21 19.33
N ARG A 20 -2.07 -2.32 19.87
CA ARG A 20 -1.24 -3.40 20.43
C ARG A 20 -0.70 -4.36 19.37
N VAL A 21 -1.30 -4.37 18.19
CA VAL A 21 -1.00 -5.29 17.08
C VAL A 21 -0.28 -4.57 15.94
N LEU A 22 -0.53 -3.27 15.78
CA LEU A 22 0.05 -2.39 14.77
C LEU A 22 0.29 -1.00 15.37
N ASP A 23 1.52 -0.50 15.24
CA ASP A 23 1.89 0.85 15.66
C ASP A 23 2.64 1.60 14.55
N GLU A 24 3.01 2.84 14.86
CA GLU A 24 3.73 3.73 13.93
C GLU A 24 5.13 3.23 13.57
N LYS A 25 5.77 2.54 14.50
CA LYS A 25 7.11 1.99 14.30
C LYS A 25 7.06 0.87 13.27
N MET A 26 6.07 -0.02 13.38
CA MET A 26 5.85 -1.10 12.43
C MET A 26 5.46 -0.58 11.05
N ILE A 27 4.60 0.45 10.97
CA ILE A 27 4.30 1.14 9.70
C ILE A 27 5.59 1.66 9.06
N ARG A 28 6.44 2.35 9.83
CA ARG A 28 7.71 2.86 9.32
C ARG A 28 8.60 1.73 8.80
N TRP A 29 8.72 0.62 9.52
CA TRP A 29 9.53 -0.53 9.06
C TRP A 29 9.00 -1.15 7.77
N VAL A 30 7.68 -1.34 7.67
CA VAL A 30 7.05 -1.85 6.44
C VAL A 30 7.29 -0.89 5.28
N VAL A 31 7.03 0.41 5.46
CA VAL A 31 7.18 1.41 4.39
C VAL A 31 8.62 1.48 3.91
N HIS A 32 9.58 1.64 4.83
CA HIS A 32 10.98 1.76 4.45
C HIS A 32 11.51 0.48 3.80
N GLY A 33 11.23 -0.69 4.38
CA GLY A 33 11.66 -1.97 3.80
C GLY A 33 11.05 -2.21 2.42
N PHE A 34 9.77 -1.88 2.24
CA PHE A 34 9.08 -2.06 0.96
C PHE A 34 9.66 -1.16 -0.13
N TYR A 35 9.88 0.12 0.17
CA TYR A 35 10.43 1.04 -0.81
C TYR A 35 11.91 0.79 -1.13
N GLU A 36 12.64 0.13 -0.23
CA GLU A 36 13.98 -0.37 -0.52
C GLU A 36 13.95 -1.43 -1.64
N GLU A 37 13.03 -2.38 -1.56
CA GLU A 37 12.82 -3.40 -2.61
C GLU A 37 12.33 -2.77 -3.92
N ILE A 38 11.35 -1.86 -3.85
CA ILE A 38 10.81 -1.17 -5.03
C ILE A 38 11.89 -0.45 -5.84
N ARG A 39 12.83 0.22 -5.16
CA ARG A 39 13.89 0.99 -5.84
C ARG A 39 14.87 0.11 -6.62
N ARG A 40 15.01 -1.16 -6.22
CA ARG A 40 15.90 -2.15 -6.86
C ARG A 40 15.18 -3.04 -7.86
N ASP A 41 13.85 -3.02 -7.85
CA ASP A 41 13.02 -3.86 -8.72
C ASP A 41 13.15 -3.44 -10.19
N HIS A 42 13.31 -4.40 -11.10
CA HIS A 42 13.50 -4.10 -12.52
C HIS A 42 12.26 -3.49 -13.19
N LEU A 43 11.05 -3.76 -12.68
CA LEU A 43 9.79 -3.35 -13.30
C LEU A 43 9.29 -2.05 -12.68
N LEU A 44 9.35 -1.97 -11.36
CA LEU A 44 8.82 -0.84 -10.59
C LEU A 44 9.88 0.24 -10.36
N GLY A 45 11.14 -0.14 -10.18
CA GLY A 45 12.25 0.79 -9.95
C GLY A 45 12.31 1.93 -10.98
N PRO A 46 12.26 1.64 -12.30
CA PRO A 46 12.25 2.70 -13.32
C PRO A 46 11.10 3.70 -13.17
N ILE A 47 9.89 3.25 -12.81
CA ILE A 47 8.73 4.13 -12.63
C ILE A 47 8.94 5.07 -11.45
N PHE A 48 9.34 4.53 -10.30
CA PHE A 48 9.51 5.33 -9.09
C PHE A 48 10.73 6.25 -9.16
N ASN A 49 11.85 5.77 -9.70
CA ASN A 49 13.08 6.56 -9.82
C ASN A 49 12.95 7.69 -10.86
N ALA A 50 12.09 7.53 -11.88
CA ALA A 50 11.76 8.62 -12.81
C ALA A 50 10.84 9.67 -12.17
N ALA A 51 9.94 9.26 -11.27
CA ALA A 51 8.96 10.14 -10.64
C ALA A 51 9.47 10.86 -9.37
N ILE A 52 10.47 10.30 -8.69
CA ILE A 52 10.95 10.78 -7.39
C ILE A 52 12.48 11.00 -7.47
N PRO A 53 12.95 12.25 -7.48
CA PRO A 53 14.38 12.53 -7.54
C PRO A 53 15.09 12.09 -6.24
N PRO A 54 16.40 11.76 -6.29
CA PRO A 54 17.17 11.21 -5.17
C PRO A 54 16.95 11.94 -3.82
N GLU A 55 16.93 13.27 -3.83
CA GLU A 55 16.76 14.14 -2.67
C GLU A 55 15.33 14.19 -2.12
N ALA A 56 14.32 13.81 -2.92
CA ALA A 56 12.91 13.83 -2.50
C ALA A 56 12.46 12.53 -1.82
N TRP A 57 13.27 11.47 -1.85
CA TRP A 57 12.94 10.18 -1.24
C TRP A 57 12.58 10.24 0.24
N PRO A 58 13.31 10.97 1.11
CA PRO A 58 12.93 11.09 2.52
C PRO A 58 11.51 11.64 2.71
N GLY A 59 11.14 12.66 1.93
CA GLY A 59 9.80 13.26 1.95
C GLY A 59 8.71 12.30 1.46
N HIS A 60 8.99 11.54 0.39
CA HIS A 60 8.08 10.51 -0.11
C HIS A 60 7.84 9.41 0.92
N LEU A 61 8.90 8.91 1.57
CA LEU A 61 8.78 7.87 2.60
C LEU A 61 7.97 8.34 3.81
N ALA A 62 8.17 9.59 4.25
CA ALA A 62 7.36 10.20 5.31
C ALA A 62 5.87 10.24 4.93
N LYS A 63 5.54 10.72 3.73
CA LYS A 63 4.17 10.76 3.20
C LYS A 63 3.54 9.37 3.12
N MET A 64 4.33 8.33 2.80
CA MET A 64 3.84 6.95 2.75
C MET A 64 3.61 6.35 4.14
N CYS A 65 4.39 6.73 5.15
CA CYS A 65 4.09 6.40 6.53
C CYS A 65 2.75 7.02 6.96
N ASP A 66 2.54 8.30 6.65
CA ASP A 66 1.29 8.99 6.96
C ASP A 66 0.09 8.35 6.24
N PHE A 67 0.26 7.97 4.97
CA PHE A 67 -0.75 7.25 4.20
C PHE A 67 -1.18 5.96 4.89
N TRP A 68 -0.22 5.09 5.25
CA TRP A 68 -0.53 3.80 5.88
C TRP A 68 -1.09 3.97 7.29
N SER A 69 -0.64 4.98 8.02
CA SER A 69 -1.19 5.37 9.32
C SER A 69 -2.65 5.81 9.22
N ALA A 70 -2.98 6.71 8.29
CA ALA A 70 -4.37 7.11 8.06
C ALA A 70 -5.23 5.94 7.59
N THR A 71 -4.63 5.06 6.80
CA THR A 71 -5.32 3.91 6.20
C THR A 71 -5.67 2.84 7.24
N LEU A 72 -4.72 2.45 8.10
CA LEU A 72 -4.89 1.34 9.04
C LEU A 72 -5.26 1.82 10.43
N LEU A 73 -4.55 2.83 10.95
CA LEU A 73 -4.77 3.38 12.31
C LEU A 73 -5.80 4.51 12.35
N ARG A 74 -6.35 4.93 11.20
CA ARG A 74 -7.36 6.02 11.09
C ARG A 74 -6.90 7.36 11.66
N THR A 75 -5.60 7.65 11.58
CA THR A 75 -5.06 8.98 11.89
C THR A 75 -5.44 10.00 10.81
N SER A 76 -5.35 11.29 11.12
CA SER A 76 -5.58 12.38 10.16
C SER A 76 -4.30 12.90 9.49
N ARG A 77 -3.18 12.15 9.52
CA ARG A 77 -1.87 12.65 9.05
C ARG A 77 -1.71 12.70 7.53
N TYR A 78 -2.59 12.03 6.78
CA TYR A 78 -2.51 12.00 5.32
C TYR A 78 -3.65 12.79 4.70
N GLU A 79 -3.30 13.93 4.10
CA GLU A 79 -4.24 14.82 3.39
C GLU A 79 -4.14 14.68 1.86
N GLY A 80 -3.30 13.76 1.38
CA GLY A 80 -3.06 13.55 -0.04
C GLY A 80 -4.20 12.82 -0.75
N ARG A 81 -4.21 12.93 -2.08
CA ARG A 81 -5.05 12.10 -2.95
C ARG A 81 -4.17 11.02 -3.57
N PRO A 82 -4.33 9.74 -3.21
CA PRO A 82 -3.39 8.71 -3.63
C PRO A 82 -3.63 8.26 -5.08
N LEU A 83 -4.86 8.40 -5.61
CA LEU A 83 -5.21 7.94 -6.96
C LEU A 83 -4.63 8.81 -8.10
N PRO A 84 -4.72 10.15 -8.11
CA PRO A 84 -4.36 10.97 -9.28
C PRO A 84 -2.97 10.68 -9.88
N PRO A 85 -1.89 10.50 -9.09
CA PRO A 85 -0.58 10.15 -9.66
C PRO A 85 -0.57 8.84 -10.45
N HIS A 86 -1.43 7.88 -10.10
CA HIS A 86 -1.49 6.58 -10.79
C HIS A 86 -2.19 6.68 -12.14
N LEU A 87 -3.09 7.64 -12.32
CA LEU A 87 -3.81 7.86 -13.58
C LEU A 87 -2.90 8.45 -14.66
N THR A 88 -1.85 9.15 -14.27
CA THR A 88 -0.91 9.84 -15.18
C THR A 88 0.29 8.99 -15.59
N ILE A 89 0.49 7.81 -14.98
CA ILE A 89 1.61 6.93 -15.33
C ILE A 89 1.27 6.17 -16.61
N SER A 90 1.96 6.52 -17.70
CA SER A 90 1.89 5.78 -18.95
C SER A 90 2.42 4.35 -18.78
N GLY A 91 1.71 3.37 -19.35
CA GLY A 91 2.10 1.95 -19.28
C GLY A 91 1.82 1.26 -17.93
N LEU A 92 1.31 1.97 -16.92
CA LEU A 92 0.87 1.33 -15.67
C LEU A 92 -0.23 0.30 -15.98
N GLY A 93 -0.08 -0.93 -15.49
CA GLY A 93 -0.93 -2.06 -15.86
C GLY A 93 -0.87 -3.22 -14.86
N GLU A 94 -1.57 -4.32 -15.15
CA GLU A 94 -1.74 -5.43 -14.20
C GLU A 94 -0.42 -6.01 -13.67
N ALA A 95 0.57 -6.22 -14.55
CA ALA A 95 1.89 -6.74 -14.15
C ALA A 95 2.55 -5.88 -13.06
N HIS A 96 2.46 -4.55 -13.17
CA HIS A 96 3.00 -3.63 -12.18
C HIS A 96 2.29 -3.75 -10.83
N PHE A 97 0.95 -3.82 -10.83
CA PHE A 97 0.19 -3.99 -9.59
C PHE A 97 0.46 -5.35 -8.93
N ARG A 98 0.56 -6.43 -9.70
CA ARG A 98 0.92 -7.75 -9.20
C ARG A 98 2.32 -7.74 -8.58
N ARG A 99 3.31 -7.17 -9.27
CA ARG A 99 4.68 -7.06 -8.75
C ARG A 99 4.74 -6.22 -7.47
N TRP A 100 4.02 -5.10 -7.44
CA TRP A 100 3.94 -4.23 -6.26
C TRP A 100 3.36 -4.99 -5.06
N LEU A 101 2.25 -5.72 -5.28
CA LEU A 101 1.61 -6.54 -4.24
C LEU A 101 2.49 -7.70 -3.77
N ALA A 102 3.23 -8.35 -4.69
CA ALA A 102 4.15 -9.43 -4.34
C ALA A 102 5.30 -8.94 -3.44
N LEU A 103 5.94 -7.81 -3.80
CA LEU A 103 7.00 -7.18 -2.99
C LEU A 103 6.45 -6.69 -1.64
N PHE A 104 5.26 -6.09 -1.64
CA PHE A 104 4.62 -5.62 -0.43
C PHE A 104 4.31 -6.79 0.52
N ARG A 105 3.75 -7.88 -0.02
CA ARG A 105 3.49 -9.12 0.71
C ARG A 105 4.76 -9.69 1.33
N ALA A 106 5.84 -9.81 0.54
CA ALA A 106 7.11 -10.33 1.04
C ALA A 106 7.64 -9.46 2.20
N THR A 107 7.51 -8.14 2.08
CA THR A 107 7.92 -7.19 3.12
C THR A 107 7.10 -7.35 4.39
N VAL A 108 5.76 -7.31 4.31
CA VAL A 108 4.91 -7.38 5.51
C VAL A 108 5.03 -8.74 6.22
N LYS A 109 5.22 -9.84 5.47
CA LYS A 109 5.47 -11.16 6.09
C LYS A 109 6.83 -11.27 6.78
N ARG A 110 7.82 -10.49 6.32
CA ARG A 110 9.15 -10.43 6.95
C ARG A 110 9.17 -9.53 8.18
N VAL A 111 8.41 -8.45 8.17
CA VAL A 111 8.47 -7.38 9.20
C VAL A 111 7.44 -7.58 10.31
N CYS A 112 6.27 -8.15 9.99
CA CYS A 112 5.11 -8.15 10.87
C CYS A 112 4.75 -9.56 11.36
N PRO A 113 4.11 -9.68 12.53
CA PRO A 113 3.34 -10.87 12.91
C PRO A 113 2.27 -11.20 11.85
N PRO A 114 1.86 -12.48 11.72
CA PRO A 114 0.91 -12.92 10.70
C PRO A 114 -0.40 -12.12 10.66
N GLU A 115 -0.99 -11.83 11.81
CA GLU A 115 -2.22 -11.06 11.95
C GLU A 115 -2.07 -9.63 11.42
N THR A 116 -0.95 -8.98 11.70
CA THR A 116 -0.67 -7.62 11.22
C THR A 116 -0.36 -7.60 9.73
N ALA A 117 0.39 -8.60 9.23
CA ALA A 117 0.64 -8.77 7.81
C ALA A 117 -0.67 -8.93 7.02
N ALA A 118 -1.63 -9.70 7.55
CA ALA A 118 -2.95 -9.87 6.96
C ALA A 118 -3.75 -8.55 6.87
N LEU A 119 -3.67 -7.69 7.89
CA LEU A 119 -4.32 -6.36 7.86
C LEU A 119 -3.78 -5.47 6.74
N PHE A 120 -2.46 -5.45 6.57
CA PHE A 120 -1.82 -4.72 5.48
C PHE A 120 -2.24 -5.28 4.12
N MET A 121 -2.18 -6.60 3.94
CA MET A 121 -2.50 -7.26 2.66
C MET A 121 -3.96 -7.06 2.26
N ALA A 122 -4.90 -7.28 3.18
CA ALA A 122 -6.33 -7.08 2.93
C ALA A 122 -6.63 -5.66 2.45
N ARG A 123 -5.91 -4.67 2.99
CA ARG A 123 -6.06 -3.28 2.58
C ARG A 123 -5.38 -2.99 1.23
N ALA A 124 -4.16 -3.45 1.03
CA ALA A 124 -3.40 -3.26 -0.19
C ALA A 124 -4.14 -3.82 -1.42
N LEU A 125 -4.71 -5.03 -1.32
CA LEU A 125 -5.47 -5.67 -2.39
C LEU A 125 -6.70 -4.85 -2.80
N ARG A 126 -7.44 -4.30 -1.83
CA ARG A 126 -8.60 -3.44 -2.10
C ARG A 126 -8.21 -2.14 -2.80
N ILE A 127 -7.13 -1.48 -2.34
CA ILE A 127 -6.62 -0.25 -2.96
C ILE A 127 -6.16 -0.54 -4.39
N ALA A 128 -5.37 -1.60 -4.59
CA ALA A 128 -4.87 -1.99 -5.90
C ALA A 128 -6.00 -2.29 -6.88
N HIS A 129 -7.04 -3.01 -6.45
CA HIS A 129 -8.21 -3.26 -7.28
C HIS A 129 -8.96 -1.96 -7.65
N SER A 130 -9.18 -1.06 -6.69
CA SER A 130 -9.81 0.24 -6.95
C SER A 130 -8.99 1.10 -7.93
N PHE A 131 -7.67 1.11 -7.81
CA PHE A 131 -6.80 1.88 -8.71
C PHE A 131 -6.78 1.28 -10.11
N ARG A 132 -6.75 -0.05 -10.25
CA ARG A 132 -6.84 -0.71 -11.55
C ARG A 132 -8.15 -0.38 -12.27
N LEU A 133 -9.28 -0.39 -11.57
CA LEU A 133 -10.57 0.02 -12.14
C LEU A 133 -10.54 1.48 -12.61
N ALA A 134 -10.01 2.38 -11.77
CA ALA A 134 -9.93 3.80 -12.11
C ALA A 134 -8.97 4.08 -13.28
N VAL A 135 -7.84 3.38 -13.37
CA VAL A 135 -6.90 3.49 -14.49
C VAL A 135 -7.54 3.01 -15.79
N ALA A 136 -8.19 1.85 -15.79
CA ALA A 136 -8.90 1.33 -16.96
C ALA A 136 -10.00 2.30 -17.43
N PHE A 137 -10.84 2.76 -16.49
CA PHE A 137 -11.88 3.75 -16.78
C PHE A 137 -11.31 5.05 -17.37
N ASN A 138 -10.23 5.59 -16.77
CA ASN A 138 -9.59 6.82 -17.23
C ASN A 138 -8.99 6.69 -18.65
N ARG A 139 -8.71 5.47 -19.11
CA ARG A 139 -8.20 5.17 -20.44
C ARG A 139 -9.28 4.78 -21.44
N GLY A 140 -10.56 4.72 -21.02
CA GLY A 140 -11.66 4.25 -21.85
C GLY A 140 -11.63 2.74 -22.12
N GLU A 141 -10.93 1.97 -21.28
CA GLU A 141 -10.87 0.51 -21.37
C GLU A 141 -12.08 -0.13 -20.67
N ASP A 142 -12.48 -1.33 -21.10
CA ASP A 142 -13.56 -2.08 -20.44
C ASP A 142 -13.12 -2.56 -19.05
N THR A 143 -13.93 -2.23 -18.05
CA THR A 143 -13.68 -2.57 -16.64
C THR A 143 -14.24 -3.93 -16.23
N ILE A 144 -15.11 -4.54 -17.04
CA ILE A 144 -15.74 -5.86 -16.76
C ILE A 144 -14.68 -6.94 -16.54
N HIS A 145 -13.53 -6.81 -17.22
CA HIS A 145 -12.43 -7.77 -17.13
C HIS A 145 -11.42 -7.48 -16.02
N VAL A 146 -11.53 -6.32 -15.36
CA VAL A 146 -10.63 -5.95 -14.25
C VAL A 146 -11.07 -6.70 -12.98
N LYS A 147 -10.64 -7.95 -12.86
CA LYS A 147 -10.93 -8.79 -11.69
C LYS A 147 -10.01 -8.46 -10.51
N PRO A 148 -10.45 -8.66 -9.25
CA PRO A 148 -9.58 -8.58 -8.09
C PRO A 148 -8.37 -9.50 -8.23
N ILE A 149 -7.18 -9.01 -7.88
CA ILE A 149 -6.01 -9.86 -7.68
C ILE A 149 -6.20 -10.55 -6.33
N LEU A 150 -6.08 -11.87 -6.30
CA LEU A 150 -6.13 -12.68 -5.08
C LEU A 150 -4.73 -12.87 -4.53
N GLU A 151 -4.56 -12.87 -3.21
CA GLU A 151 -3.24 -13.03 -2.59
C GLU A 151 -2.59 -14.36 -2.99
N GLU A 152 -3.41 -15.40 -3.15
CA GLU A 152 -2.98 -16.75 -3.51
C GLU A 152 -2.41 -16.79 -4.94
N SER A 153 -2.92 -15.93 -5.81
CA SER A 153 -2.40 -15.82 -7.17
C SER A 153 -1.00 -15.18 -7.23
N LEU A 154 -0.52 -14.60 -6.13
CA LEU A 154 0.84 -14.05 -6.03
C LEU A 154 1.89 -15.13 -5.73
N TYR A 155 1.49 -16.39 -5.52
CA TYR A 155 2.39 -17.51 -5.20
C TYR A 155 3.12 -18.08 -6.43
N SER A 156 2.54 -17.92 -7.63
CA SER A 156 3.00 -18.60 -8.84
C SER A 156 4.22 -17.96 -9.52
N ASP A 157 4.58 -16.72 -9.18
CA ASP A 157 5.65 -15.98 -9.86
C ASP A 157 7.06 -16.30 -9.34
N ARG A 158 7.22 -17.36 -8.53
CA ARG A 158 8.54 -17.83 -8.03
C ARG A 158 8.93 -19.23 -8.55
N ALA A 159 8.26 -19.75 -9.56
CA ALA A 159 8.54 -21.08 -10.13
C ALA A 159 9.33 -21.06 -11.46
N SER A 160 9.88 -19.92 -11.87
CA SER A 160 10.63 -19.81 -13.12
C SER A 160 11.86 -18.92 -12.97
N GLU A 161 12.84 -19.37 -12.19
CA GLU A 161 14.26 -18.99 -12.30
C GLU A 161 15.12 -20.24 -12.10
#